data_AF-F6ZMC0-F1
#
_entry.id   AF-F6ZMC0-F1
#
_cell.length_a   1.000
_cell.length_b   1.000
_cell.length_c   1.000
_cell.angle_alpha   90.00
_cell.angle_beta   90.00
_cell.angle_gamma   90.00
#
_symmetry.space_group_name_H-M   'P 1'
#
loop_
_entity.id
_entity.type
_entity.pdbx_description
1 polymer ?
#
loop_
_entity_poly.entity_id
_entity_poly.type
_entity_poly.pdbx_seq_one_letter_code
_entity_poly.pdbx_strand_id
1 'polypeptide(L)'
;MDAILTYSKNAAELLNRRKVYRDIIFKYLAAKKIAVSPSSEKNQLIQRALEFWRESATESVSSAPESSSFNGQNSVPSQDKSNDTSHSGSLDCQLLGEHFCRWFYPLLNSQNPILGCEKGYWGPQHFWENTVLKFAYRTTQESTEEYCGAQMASLRLLALTREERLLFNPSIDTGGLKCAISRHGLVVVAVAGTIHRDNQCLGIFEQIFGLIRCPVTASWKIKNVNLKILGQSALGALGSIESAPRPSIQYKTKDLEEYYS
;
A
#
# COMPACT_ATOMS: atom_id res chain seq x y z
N MET A 1 13.05 -25.29 -21.18
CA MET A 1 12.27 -24.06 -21.45
C MET A 1 11.70 -23.56 -20.11
N ASP A 2 12.49 -23.65 -19.02
CA ASP A 2 11.93 -23.74 -17.67
C ASP A 2 12.24 -22.54 -16.78
N ALA A 3 13.34 -21.80 -17.02
CA ALA A 3 13.70 -20.65 -16.18
C ALA A 3 12.69 -19.49 -16.24
N ILE A 4 11.87 -19.40 -17.29
CA ILE A 4 10.89 -18.30 -17.42
C ILE A 4 9.70 -18.53 -16.48
N LEU A 5 9.28 -19.78 -16.28
CA LEU A 5 8.19 -20.15 -15.37
C LEU A 5 8.67 -20.17 -13.91
N THR A 6 9.94 -20.49 -13.65
CA THR A 6 10.49 -20.55 -12.28
C THR A 6 10.59 -19.17 -11.60
N TYR A 7 10.75 -18.09 -12.37
CA TYR A 7 10.94 -16.72 -11.85
C TYR A 7 9.71 -15.80 -12.03
N SER A 8 8.54 -16.36 -12.32
CA SER A 8 7.28 -15.60 -12.41
C SER A 8 6.33 -16.09 -11.33
N LYS A 9 6.03 -15.22 -10.35
CA LYS A 9 5.19 -15.59 -9.20
C LYS A 9 3.70 -15.64 -9.55
N ASN A 10 3.31 -14.97 -10.64
CA ASN A 10 1.94 -14.97 -11.15
C ASN A 10 1.90 -14.72 -12.67
N ALA A 11 0.76 -15.04 -13.29
CA ALA A 11 0.56 -14.91 -14.73
C ALA A 11 0.62 -13.45 -15.22
N ALA A 12 0.30 -12.47 -14.35
CA ALA A 12 0.35 -11.05 -14.69
C ALA A 12 1.80 -10.55 -14.85
N GLU A 13 2.74 -11.00 -14.01
CA GLU A 13 4.16 -10.70 -14.13
C GLU A 13 4.74 -11.27 -15.43
N LEU A 14 4.33 -12.48 -15.81
CA LEU A 14 4.79 -13.11 -17.05
C LEU A 14 4.38 -12.30 -18.27
N LEU A 15 3.11 -11.87 -18.34
CA LEU A 15 2.58 -11.13 -19.48
C LEU A 15 3.10 -9.67 -19.57
N ASN A 16 3.52 -9.09 -18.44
CA ASN A 16 4.12 -7.76 -18.40
C ASN A 16 5.60 -7.72 -18.81
N ARG A 17 6.29 -8.87 -18.93
CA ARG A 17 7.70 -8.91 -19.35
C ARG A 17 7.93 -8.27 -20.71
N ARG A 18 9.10 -7.66 -20.89
CA ARG A 18 9.49 -6.91 -22.10
C ARG A 18 9.46 -7.74 -23.38
N LYS A 19 9.68 -9.05 -23.28
CA LYS A 19 9.68 -10.01 -24.41
C LYS A 19 8.28 -10.48 -24.81
N VAL A 20 7.25 -10.20 -24.00
CA VAL A 20 5.85 -10.49 -24.36
C VAL A 20 5.27 -9.25 -25.00
N TYR A 21 5.09 -9.27 -26.31
CA TYR A 21 4.56 -8.13 -27.05
C TYR A 21 3.03 -8.18 -27.13
N ARG A 22 2.41 -7.01 -27.28
CA ARG A 22 0.96 -6.83 -27.46
C ARG A 22 0.38 -7.84 -28.46
N ASP A 23 1.02 -7.99 -29.62
CA ASP A 23 0.53 -8.84 -30.71
C ASP A 23 0.51 -10.32 -30.36
N ILE A 24 1.42 -10.77 -29.48
CA ILE A 24 1.46 -12.15 -29.01
C ILE A 24 0.24 -12.43 -28.12
N ILE A 25 -0.10 -11.48 -27.24
CA ILE A 25 -1.27 -11.58 -26.35
C ILE A 25 -2.57 -11.47 -27.17
N PHE A 26 -2.60 -10.57 -28.16
CA PHE A 26 -3.73 -10.41 -29.07
C PHE A 26 -4.01 -11.69 -29.87
N LYS A 27 -2.97 -12.28 -30.49
CA LYS A 27 -3.09 -13.55 -31.22
C LYS A 27 -3.54 -14.69 -30.32
N TYR A 28 -3.03 -14.75 -29.08
CA TYR A 28 -3.45 -15.73 -28.10
C TYR A 28 -4.95 -15.63 -27.77
N LEU A 29 -5.45 -14.41 -27.48
CA LEU A 29 -6.86 -14.18 -27.18
C LEU A 29 -7.77 -14.49 -28.38
N ALA A 30 -7.36 -14.10 -29.58
CA ALA A 30 -8.08 -14.41 -30.81
C ALA A 30 -8.17 -15.93 -31.07
N ALA A 31 -7.07 -16.66 -30.82
CA ALA A 31 -7.05 -18.13 -30.92
C ALA A 31 -7.96 -18.81 -29.89
N LYS A 32 -8.18 -18.17 -28.73
CA LYS A 32 -9.15 -18.59 -27.70
C LYS A 32 -10.57 -18.10 -27.96
N LYS A 33 -10.85 -17.52 -29.14
CA LYS A 33 -12.16 -16.97 -29.56
C LYS A 33 -12.66 -15.82 -28.67
N ILE A 34 -11.77 -15.15 -27.95
CA ILE A 34 -12.12 -14.00 -27.11
C ILE A 34 -12.08 -12.75 -28.00
N ALA A 35 -13.22 -12.11 -28.19
CA ALA A 35 -13.32 -10.89 -28.98
C ALA A 35 -12.66 -9.72 -28.23
N VAL A 36 -11.60 -9.16 -28.82
CA VAL A 36 -10.90 -7.98 -28.32
C VAL A 36 -10.74 -6.97 -29.45
N SER A 37 -10.86 -5.68 -29.12
CA SER A 37 -10.73 -4.61 -30.10
C SER A 37 -9.32 -4.58 -30.69
N PRO A 38 -9.14 -4.40 -32.01
CA PRO A 38 -7.83 -4.21 -32.62
C PRO A 38 -7.06 -3.01 -32.07
N SER A 39 -7.75 -2.02 -31.49
CA SER A 39 -7.15 -0.84 -30.84
C SER A 39 -6.72 -1.08 -29.39
N SER A 40 -7.10 -2.18 -28.73
CA SER A 40 -6.85 -2.45 -27.31
C SER A 40 -5.38 -2.52 -26.88
N GLU A 41 -4.97 -1.61 -26.01
CA GLU A 41 -3.60 -1.51 -25.47
C GLU A 41 -3.09 -2.80 -24.79
N LYS A 42 -1.76 -2.99 -24.75
CA LYS A 42 -1.13 -4.20 -24.17
C LYS A 42 -1.69 -4.54 -22.78
N ASN A 43 -1.85 -3.54 -21.91
CA ASN A 43 -2.39 -3.73 -20.58
C ASN A 43 -3.85 -4.24 -20.60
N GLN A 44 -4.69 -3.76 -21.53
CA GLN A 44 -6.07 -4.23 -21.68
C GLN A 44 -6.13 -5.68 -22.15
N LEU A 45 -5.23 -6.09 -23.05
CA LEU A 45 -5.11 -7.48 -23.48
C LEU A 45 -4.62 -8.39 -22.34
N ILE A 46 -3.70 -7.90 -21.50
CA ILE A 46 -3.24 -8.63 -20.31
C ILE A 46 -4.41 -8.86 -19.35
N GLN A 47 -5.19 -7.81 -19.05
CA GLN A 47 -6.36 -7.95 -18.17
C GLN A 47 -7.37 -8.96 -18.72
N ARG A 48 -7.67 -8.90 -20.02
CA ARG A 48 -8.58 -9.87 -20.65
C ARG A 48 -8.09 -11.30 -20.64
N ALA A 49 -6.77 -11.52 -20.78
CA ALA A 49 -6.19 -12.85 -20.65
C ALA A 49 -6.31 -13.38 -19.20
N LEU A 50 -6.11 -12.51 -18.20
CA LEU A 50 -6.22 -12.89 -16.79
C LEU A 50 -7.68 -13.17 -16.38
N GLU A 51 -8.64 -12.37 -16.86
CA GLU A 51 -10.07 -12.59 -16.65
C GLU A 51 -10.53 -13.93 -17.23
N PHE A 52 -10.16 -14.23 -18.48
CA PHE A 52 -10.47 -15.51 -19.11
C PHE A 52 -9.91 -16.72 -18.33
N TRP A 53 -8.68 -16.62 -17.81
CA TRP A 53 -8.10 -17.69 -16.99
C TRP A 53 -8.80 -17.86 -15.64
N ARG A 54 -9.37 -16.79 -15.10
CA ARG A 54 -10.16 -16.86 -13.86
C ARG A 54 -11.53 -17.50 -14.11
N GLU A 55 -12.18 -17.16 -15.22
CA GLU A 55 -13.48 -17.73 -15.61
C GLU A 55 -13.37 -19.21 -15.98
N SER A 56 -12.33 -19.59 -16.71
CA SER A 56 -12.07 -21.00 -17.05
C SER A 56 -11.66 -21.87 -15.86
N ALA A 57 -11.18 -21.28 -14.76
CA ALA A 57 -10.92 -22.00 -13.51
C ALA A 57 -12.19 -22.29 -12.70
N THR A 58 -13.28 -21.55 -12.95
CA THR A 58 -14.57 -21.75 -12.27
C THR A 58 -15.53 -22.69 -13.00
N GLU A 59 -15.32 -22.95 -14.29
CA GLU A 59 -16.17 -23.87 -15.08
C GLU A 59 -15.84 -25.35 -14.89
N SER A 60 -14.81 -25.72 -14.11
CA SER A 60 -14.45 -27.12 -13.86
C SER A 60 -15.19 -27.78 -12.69
N VAL A 61 -16.26 -27.17 -12.15
CA VAL A 61 -17.09 -27.76 -11.09
C VAL A 61 -18.58 -27.55 -11.38
N SER A 62 -19.13 -28.28 -12.35
CA SER A 62 -20.57 -28.56 -12.37
C SER A 62 -20.86 -29.83 -13.17
N SER A 63 -21.15 -30.93 -12.47
CA SER A 63 -21.92 -32.06 -13.00
C SER A 63 -22.62 -32.83 -11.87
N ALA A 64 -23.88 -32.45 -11.62
CA ALA A 64 -25.01 -33.31 -11.21
C ALA A 64 -25.08 -33.90 -9.76
N PRO A 65 -26.23 -34.49 -9.33
CA PRO A 65 -27.47 -33.80 -8.97
C PRO A 65 -28.12 -34.27 -7.63
N GLU A 66 -29.09 -33.46 -7.17
CA GLU A 66 -30.33 -33.74 -6.39
C GLU A 66 -30.47 -34.98 -5.48
N SER A 67 -30.94 -34.75 -4.24
CA SER A 67 -32.13 -35.43 -3.68
C SER A 67 -32.60 -34.88 -2.32
N SER A 68 -33.77 -34.23 -2.32
CA SER A 68 -34.95 -34.44 -1.45
C SER A 68 -34.88 -34.44 0.10
N SER A 69 -35.60 -33.47 0.67
CA SER A 69 -36.80 -33.67 1.53
C SER A 69 -36.74 -33.87 3.07
N PHE A 70 -37.38 -32.89 3.74
CA PHE A 70 -38.35 -32.96 4.88
C PHE A 70 -37.91 -32.97 6.37
N ASN A 71 -38.31 -31.84 7.02
CA ASN A 71 -39.05 -31.64 8.29
C ASN A 71 -38.40 -31.78 9.69
N GLY A 72 -38.61 -30.74 10.53
CA GLY A 72 -39.15 -30.93 11.90
C GLY A 72 -38.36 -30.39 13.12
N GLN A 73 -38.65 -29.14 13.51
CA GLN A 73 -38.80 -28.59 14.87
C GLN A 73 -37.71 -28.69 15.98
N ASN A 74 -37.33 -27.48 16.44
CA ASN A 74 -37.10 -27.00 17.82
C ASN A 74 -36.27 -27.84 18.82
N SER A 75 -35.09 -27.31 19.16
CA SER A 75 -34.66 -27.11 20.56
C SER A 75 -33.43 -26.19 20.62
N VAL A 76 -33.57 -25.08 21.34
CA VAL A 76 -32.45 -24.23 21.80
C VAL A 76 -31.84 -24.93 23.03
N PRO A 77 -30.51 -25.01 23.14
CA PRO A 77 -29.86 -24.27 24.22
C PRO A 77 -28.68 -23.43 23.73
N SER A 78 -28.62 -22.23 24.30
CA SER A 78 -27.60 -21.20 24.14
C SER A 78 -26.17 -21.76 24.18
N GLN A 79 -25.38 -21.44 23.15
CA GLN A 79 -23.93 -21.45 23.23
C GLN A 79 -23.40 -20.13 22.65
N ASP A 80 -22.61 -19.46 23.47
CA ASP A 80 -21.98 -18.18 23.26
C ASP A 80 -21.30 -18.07 21.89
N LYS A 81 -21.85 -17.21 21.02
CA LYS A 81 -21.12 -16.66 19.87
C LYS A 81 -20.43 -15.38 20.33
N SER A 82 -19.26 -15.54 20.93
CA SER A 82 -18.31 -14.45 21.06
C SER A 82 -17.88 -13.97 19.68
N ASN A 83 -17.96 -12.66 19.48
CA ASN A 83 -17.48 -11.89 18.33
C ASN A 83 -16.14 -12.38 17.78
N ASP A 84 -16.12 -12.86 16.52
CA ASP A 84 -14.85 -13.18 15.84
C ASP A 84 -14.72 -12.55 14.44
N THR A 85 -15.66 -11.68 14.05
CA THR A 85 -15.61 -10.99 12.74
C THR A 85 -14.71 -9.74 12.76
N SER A 86 -14.40 -9.18 13.93
CA SER A 86 -13.58 -7.98 14.08
C SER A 86 -12.07 -8.25 14.07
N HIS A 87 -11.64 -9.45 14.48
CA HIS A 87 -10.22 -9.82 14.50
C HIS A 87 -9.68 -10.08 13.09
N SER A 88 -10.46 -10.70 12.21
CA SER A 88 -10.06 -11.00 10.83
C SER A 88 -9.79 -9.72 10.02
N GLY A 89 -10.71 -8.74 10.05
CA GLY A 89 -10.54 -7.50 9.29
C GLY A 89 -9.41 -6.60 9.82
N SER A 90 -9.14 -6.65 11.13
CA SER A 90 -8.02 -5.93 11.76
C SER A 90 -6.66 -6.52 11.35
N LEU A 91 -6.56 -7.85 11.32
CA LEU A 91 -5.34 -8.54 10.90
C LEU A 91 -5.04 -8.28 9.41
N ASP A 92 -6.06 -8.33 8.55
CA ASP A 92 -5.93 -8.02 7.13
C ASP A 92 -5.46 -6.59 6.88
N CYS A 93 -5.97 -5.65 7.69
CA CYS A 93 -5.58 -4.24 7.64
C CYS A 93 -4.12 -4.03 8.05
N GLN A 94 -3.67 -4.68 9.13
CA GLN A 94 -2.29 -4.61 9.58
C GLN A 94 -1.32 -5.19 8.55
N LEU A 95 -1.64 -6.35 7.96
CA LEU A 95 -0.86 -6.97 6.89
C LEU A 95 -0.75 -6.05 5.67
N LEU A 96 -1.86 -5.42 5.27
CA LEU A 96 -1.85 -4.45 4.18
C LEU A 96 -0.92 -3.26 4.48
N GLY A 97 -0.97 -2.72 5.70
CA GLY A 97 -0.08 -1.64 6.12
C GLY A 97 1.39 -2.03 6.11
N GLU A 98 1.72 -3.25 6.56
CA GLU A 98 3.09 -3.78 6.49
C GLU A 98 3.58 -3.89 5.04
N HIS A 99 2.77 -4.49 4.16
CA HIS A 99 3.09 -4.59 2.73
C HIS A 99 3.27 -3.22 2.09
N PHE A 100 2.39 -2.27 2.42
CA PHE A 100 2.50 -0.89 1.97
C PHE A 100 3.84 -0.26 2.41
N CYS A 101 4.20 -0.38 3.69
CA CYS A 101 5.46 0.19 4.20
C CYS A 101 6.71 -0.46 3.59
N ARG A 102 6.70 -1.79 3.43
CA ARG A 102 7.79 -2.55 2.80
C ARG A 102 7.94 -2.26 1.30
N TRP A 103 6.95 -1.64 0.68
CA TRP A 103 7.03 -1.13 -0.69
C TRP A 103 7.40 0.37 -0.72
N PHE A 104 6.67 1.20 0.03
CA PHE A 104 6.73 2.66 -0.06
C PHE A 104 8.10 3.22 0.32
N TYR A 105 8.63 2.87 1.50
CA TYR A 105 9.88 3.47 1.98
C TYR A 105 11.10 3.01 1.19
N PRO A 106 11.24 1.72 0.82
CA PRO A 106 12.32 1.32 -0.09
C PRO A 106 12.24 2.02 -1.46
N LEU A 107 11.03 2.14 -2.04
CA LEU A 107 10.84 2.85 -3.30
C LEU A 107 11.21 4.33 -3.18
N LEU A 108 10.74 5.01 -2.14
CA LEU A 108 11.02 6.43 -1.91
C LEU A 108 12.51 6.66 -1.63
N ASN A 109 13.11 5.87 -0.74
CA ASN A 109 14.54 5.98 -0.42
C ASN A 109 15.43 5.66 -1.62
N SER A 110 15.02 4.78 -2.54
CA SER A 110 15.80 4.50 -3.77
C SER A 110 16.03 5.73 -4.65
N GLN A 111 15.28 6.82 -4.43
CA GLN A 111 15.46 8.09 -5.13
C GLN A 111 16.62 8.92 -4.57
N ASN A 112 17.14 8.56 -3.39
CA ASN A 112 18.27 9.23 -2.76
C ASN A 112 19.57 8.93 -3.55
N PRO A 113 20.30 9.96 -4.03
CA PRO A 113 21.50 9.78 -4.85
C PRO A 113 22.60 8.94 -4.20
N ILE A 114 22.66 8.91 -2.87
CA ILE A 114 23.71 8.20 -2.11
C ILE A 114 23.57 6.68 -2.27
N LEU A 115 22.34 6.16 -2.40
CA LEU A 115 22.12 4.71 -2.45
C LEU A 115 22.52 4.09 -3.79
N GLY A 116 22.73 4.87 -4.86
CA GLY A 116 23.26 4.41 -6.15
C GLY A 116 22.45 3.32 -6.88
N CYS A 117 21.36 2.82 -6.30
CA CYS A 117 20.56 1.70 -6.82
C CYS A 117 19.74 2.07 -8.06
N GLU A 118 19.30 1.03 -8.80
CA GLU A 118 18.25 1.16 -9.80
C GLU A 118 17.04 1.89 -9.18
N LYS A 119 16.75 3.08 -9.69
CA LYS A 119 15.68 3.92 -9.17
C LYS A 119 14.36 3.24 -9.52
N GLY A 120 13.63 2.79 -8.52
CA GLY A 120 12.26 2.34 -8.74
C GLY A 120 11.43 3.48 -9.34
N TYR A 121 10.37 3.17 -10.08
CA TYR A 121 9.56 4.19 -10.75
C TYR A 121 8.67 4.93 -9.74
N TRP A 122 9.17 6.05 -9.21
CA TRP A 122 8.42 6.98 -8.37
C TRP A 122 7.65 8.00 -9.22
N GLY A 123 6.43 8.35 -8.81
CA GLY A 123 5.65 9.38 -9.49
C GLY A 123 4.20 9.49 -9.02
N PRO A 124 3.42 10.38 -9.65
CA PRO A 124 2.03 10.67 -9.28
C PRO A 124 1.09 9.47 -9.44
N GLN A 125 1.45 8.47 -10.25
CA GLN A 125 0.64 7.27 -10.48
C GLN A 125 0.36 6.46 -9.21
N HIS A 126 1.14 6.64 -8.14
CA HIS A 126 0.92 5.96 -6.85
C HIS A 126 -0.12 6.65 -5.97
N PHE A 127 -0.48 7.87 -6.33
CA PHE A 127 -1.35 8.75 -5.59
C PHE A 127 -2.72 8.83 -6.26
N TRP A 128 -3.72 9.17 -5.46
CA TRP A 128 -5.04 9.51 -5.94
C TRP A 128 -5.03 10.93 -6.51
N GLU A 129 -5.88 11.24 -7.50
CA GLU A 129 -5.78 12.49 -8.27
C GLU A 129 -5.81 13.74 -7.37
N ASN A 130 -6.78 13.82 -6.45
CA ASN A 130 -6.88 14.87 -5.43
C ASN A 130 -6.28 14.45 -4.08
N THR A 131 -5.06 13.89 -4.10
CA THR A 131 -4.30 13.64 -2.86
C THR A 131 -4.03 14.94 -2.12
N VAL A 132 -4.04 14.90 -0.79
CA VAL A 132 -3.54 16.00 0.05
C VAL A 132 -2.38 15.51 0.90
N LEU A 133 -1.23 16.19 0.79
CA LEU A 133 -0.07 16.03 1.65
C LEU A 133 -0.01 17.22 2.62
N LYS A 134 -0.14 16.95 3.91
CA LYS A 134 0.19 17.88 4.99
C LYS A 134 1.57 17.53 5.52
N PHE A 135 2.46 18.51 5.59
CA PHE A 135 3.82 18.31 6.04
C PHE A 135 4.15 19.31 7.15
N ALA A 136 4.37 18.82 8.36
CA ALA A 136 4.84 19.61 9.49
C ALA A 136 6.26 19.18 9.84
N TYR A 137 7.13 20.14 10.16
CA TYR A 137 8.44 19.83 10.69
C TYR A 137 8.84 20.80 11.80
N ARG A 138 9.54 20.26 12.80
CA ARG A 138 10.11 21.04 13.90
C ARG A 138 11.60 20.74 14.01
N THR A 139 12.41 21.76 13.82
CA THR A 139 13.85 21.74 14.08
C THR A 139 14.16 22.81 15.13
N THR A 140 14.83 23.89 14.78
CA THR A 140 14.91 25.11 15.60
C THR A 140 13.64 25.96 15.48
N GLN A 141 12.92 25.82 14.36
CA GLN A 141 11.65 26.48 14.09
C GLN A 141 10.60 25.42 13.74
N GLU A 142 9.34 25.78 13.92
CA GLU A 142 8.19 24.97 13.53
C GLU A 142 7.56 25.54 12.27
N SER A 143 7.23 24.68 11.32
CA SER A 143 6.63 25.05 10.04
C SER A 143 5.63 23.99 9.61
N THR A 144 4.63 24.41 8.84
CA THR A 144 3.60 23.57 8.27
C THR A 144 3.34 23.96 6.81
N GLU A 145 3.34 22.96 5.94
CA GLU A 145 3.13 23.08 4.51
C GLU A 145 1.97 22.16 4.08
N GLU A 146 1.26 22.52 3.02
CA GLU A 146 0.22 21.69 2.41
C GLU A 146 0.40 21.64 0.88
N TYR A 147 0.28 20.45 0.31
CA TYR A 147 0.41 20.20 -1.13
C TYR A 147 -0.80 19.40 -1.63
N CYS A 148 -1.49 19.96 -2.61
CA CYS A 148 -2.69 19.38 -3.20
C CYS A 148 -2.41 18.77 -4.57
N GLY A 149 -3.01 17.61 -4.82
CA GLY A 149 -2.91 16.86 -6.07
C GLY A 149 -1.77 15.83 -6.06
N ALA A 150 -1.98 14.75 -6.81
CA ALA A 150 -1.02 13.65 -6.95
C ALA A 150 0.39 14.12 -7.34
N GLN A 151 0.49 15.07 -8.27
CA GLN A 151 1.77 15.59 -8.76
C GLN A 151 2.56 16.32 -7.66
N MET A 152 1.93 17.28 -6.98
CA MET A 152 2.62 18.08 -5.97
C MET A 152 3.01 17.26 -4.74
N ALA A 153 2.12 16.37 -4.28
CA ALA A 153 2.43 15.47 -3.18
C ALA A 153 3.61 14.53 -3.53
N SER A 154 3.61 13.96 -4.74
CA SER A 154 4.69 13.09 -5.22
C SER A 154 6.03 13.83 -5.33
N LEU A 155 6.03 15.04 -5.90
CA LEU A 155 7.24 15.86 -6.03
C LEU A 155 7.79 16.30 -4.69
N ARG A 156 6.95 16.71 -3.72
CA ARG A 156 7.44 17.14 -2.42
C ARG A 156 8.11 15.99 -1.66
N LEU A 157 7.48 14.81 -1.62
CA LEU A 157 8.08 13.61 -1.01
C LEU A 157 9.38 13.21 -1.72
N LEU A 158 9.43 13.32 -3.05
CA LEU A 158 10.65 13.08 -3.82
C LEU A 158 11.77 14.05 -3.43
N ALA A 159 11.46 15.34 -3.27
CA ALA A 159 12.45 16.35 -2.88
C ALA A 159 13.09 16.04 -1.51
N LEU A 160 12.31 15.53 -0.54
CA LEU A 160 12.85 15.12 0.77
C LEU A 160 13.98 14.08 0.63
N THR A 161 13.84 13.10 -0.26
CA THR A 161 14.86 12.06 -0.44
C THR A 161 15.94 12.41 -1.45
N ARG A 162 15.58 13.11 -2.53
CA ARG A 162 16.49 13.38 -3.65
C ARG A 162 17.31 14.65 -3.46
N GLU A 163 16.67 15.73 -3.03
CA GLU A 163 17.28 17.06 -2.91
C GLU A 163 17.80 17.26 -1.48
N GLU A 164 16.99 16.95 -0.48
CA GLU A 164 17.35 17.09 0.94
C GLU A 164 18.11 15.88 1.50
N ARG A 165 18.27 14.83 0.68
CA ARG A 165 19.05 13.60 0.95
C ARG A 165 18.62 12.87 2.22
N LEU A 166 17.35 12.95 2.58
CA LEU A 166 16.81 12.22 3.72
C LEU A 166 16.61 10.75 3.36
N LEU A 167 16.78 9.89 4.36
CA LEU A 167 16.47 8.47 4.33
C LEU A 167 15.50 8.17 5.45
N PHE A 168 14.37 7.57 5.11
CA PHE A 168 13.34 7.17 6.06
C PHE A 168 13.58 5.73 6.50
N ASN A 169 13.73 5.52 7.81
CA ASN A 169 13.85 4.18 8.38
C ASN A 169 12.63 3.89 9.27
N PRO A 170 11.58 3.23 8.72
CA PRO A 170 10.34 2.97 9.44
C PRO A 170 10.51 1.85 10.48
N SER A 171 9.93 2.03 11.66
CA SER A 171 10.03 1.11 12.80
C SER A 171 8.97 0.00 12.78
N ILE A 172 8.75 -0.64 11.61
CA ILE A 172 7.62 -1.54 11.32
C ILE A 172 7.49 -2.67 12.35
N ASP A 173 8.56 -3.44 12.55
CA ASP A 173 8.52 -4.66 13.39
C ASP A 173 8.60 -4.36 14.90
N THR A 174 8.55 -3.08 15.29
CA THR A 174 8.82 -2.64 16.66
C THR A 174 7.71 -1.80 17.28
N GLY A 175 6.49 -1.94 16.76
CA GLY A 175 5.33 -1.15 17.21
C GLY A 175 5.28 0.27 16.63
N GLY A 176 6.13 0.57 15.65
CA GLY A 176 6.09 1.81 14.89
C GLY A 176 5.04 1.79 13.78
N LEU A 177 4.24 0.73 13.63
CA LEU A 177 3.17 0.63 12.64
C LEU A 177 1.83 0.34 13.32
N LYS A 178 0.81 1.13 13.00
CA LYS A 178 -0.59 0.84 13.33
C LYS A 178 -1.47 1.02 12.10
N CYS A 179 -2.48 0.18 11.97
CA CYS A 179 -3.45 0.27 10.88
C CYS A 179 -4.87 0.23 11.41
N ALA A 180 -5.76 0.95 10.74
CA ALA A 180 -7.20 0.99 11.02
C ALA A 180 -7.98 1.21 9.72
N ILE A 181 -9.26 0.91 9.72
CA ILE A 181 -10.15 1.22 8.59
C ILE A 181 -11.07 2.36 9.04
N SER A 182 -11.06 3.47 8.32
CA SER A 182 -11.91 4.61 8.64
C SER A 182 -13.39 4.29 8.41
N ARG A 183 -14.28 5.08 9.02
CA ARG A 183 -15.73 4.95 8.83
C ARG A 183 -16.17 5.02 7.37
N HIS A 184 -15.39 5.70 6.53
CA HIS A 184 -15.64 5.87 5.10
C HIS A 184 -14.89 4.85 4.22
N GLY A 185 -14.25 3.85 4.81
CA GLY A 185 -13.60 2.76 4.08
C GLY A 185 -12.17 3.05 3.59
N LEU A 186 -11.54 4.13 4.06
CA LEU A 186 -10.10 4.35 3.83
C LEU A 186 -9.31 3.44 4.76
N VAL A 187 -8.25 2.81 4.25
CA VAL A 187 -7.28 2.14 5.12
C VAL A 187 -6.29 3.19 5.61
N VAL A 188 -6.27 3.42 6.93
CA VAL A 188 -5.41 4.37 7.60
C VAL A 188 -4.16 3.65 8.10
N VAL A 189 -3.00 4.05 7.62
CA VAL A 189 -1.70 3.46 7.96
C VAL A 189 -0.85 4.52 8.66
N ALA A 190 -0.59 4.33 9.95
CA ALA A 190 0.25 5.21 10.75
C ALA A 190 1.61 4.57 11.00
N VAL A 191 2.69 5.28 10.65
CA VAL A 191 4.07 4.79 10.68
C VAL A 191 4.98 5.78 11.38
N ALA A 192 5.72 5.32 12.38
CA ALA A 192 6.79 6.08 13.02
C ALA A 192 8.15 5.48 12.63
N GLY A 193 9.17 6.32 12.61
CA GLY A 193 10.52 5.87 12.32
C GLY A 193 11.56 6.94 12.59
N THR A 194 12.78 6.67 12.13
CA THR A 194 13.90 7.62 12.21
C THR A 194 14.20 8.19 10.83
N ILE A 195 14.70 9.42 10.80
CA ILE A 195 15.22 10.05 9.59
C ILE A 195 16.73 10.11 9.70
N HIS A 196 17.40 9.72 8.63
CA HIS A 196 18.84 9.73 8.53
C HIS A 196 19.30 10.56 7.33
N ARG A 197 20.51 11.08 7.43
CA ARG A 197 21.28 11.58 6.29
C ARG A 197 22.67 11.01 6.44
N ASP A 198 23.17 10.39 5.38
CA ASP A 198 24.41 9.61 5.42
C ASP A 198 24.34 8.55 6.54
N ASN A 199 25.26 8.60 7.50
CA ASN A 199 25.29 7.69 8.66
C ASN A 199 24.85 8.38 9.97
N GLN A 200 24.13 9.51 9.88
CA GLN A 200 23.67 10.28 11.03
C GLN A 200 22.15 10.26 11.14
N CYS A 201 21.65 9.90 12.33
CA CYS A 201 20.24 10.06 12.68
C CYS A 201 19.95 11.53 12.91
N LEU A 202 19.06 12.13 12.12
CA LEU A 202 18.68 13.53 12.21
C LEU A 202 17.46 13.75 13.09
N GLY A 203 16.69 12.71 13.40
CA GLY A 203 15.48 12.82 14.19
C GLY A 203 14.49 11.69 13.96
N ILE A 204 13.24 11.93 14.33
CA ILE A 204 12.14 10.98 14.18
C ILE A 204 11.07 11.55 13.24
N PHE A 205 10.30 10.65 12.65
CA PHE A 205 9.12 11.02 11.89
C PHE A 205 7.91 10.20 12.32
N GLU A 206 6.75 10.79 12.09
CA GLU A 206 5.45 10.14 12.10
C GLU A 206 4.77 10.45 10.78
N GLN A 207 4.28 9.42 10.09
CA GLN A 207 3.59 9.57 8.82
C GLN A 207 2.31 8.75 8.81
N ILE A 208 1.19 9.42 8.57
CA ILE A 208 -0.15 8.82 8.50
C ILE A 208 -0.62 8.90 7.05
N PHE A 209 -1.03 7.77 6.51
CA PHE A 209 -1.54 7.63 5.16
C PHE A 209 -3.01 7.25 5.19
N GLY A 210 -3.81 7.84 4.30
CA GLY A 210 -5.10 7.32 3.91
C GLY A 210 -4.97 6.60 2.58
N LEU A 211 -5.24 5.30 2.53
CA LEU A 211 -5.19 4.50 1.31
C LEU A 211 -6.61 4.21 0.82
N ILE A 212 -6.82 4.36 -0.48
CA ILE A 212 -8.08 4.05 -1.14
C ILE A 212 -7.84 3.00 -2.23
N ARG A 213 -8.76 2.05 -2.35
CA ARG A 213 -8.72 1.07 -3.43
C ARG A 213 -9.34 1.70 -4.68
N CYS A 214 -8.55 1.81 -5.75
CA CYS A 214 -9.02 2.30 -7.04
C CYS A 214 -10.02 1.32 -7.64
N PRO A 215 -11.28 1.73 -7.90
CA PRO A 215 -12.30 0.84 -8.46
C PRO A 215 -11.92 0.32 -9.85
N VAL A 216 -11.21 1.14 -10.64
CA VAL A 216 -10.90 0.86 -12.05
C VAL A 216 -9.73 -0.11 -12.20
N THR A 217 -8.69 0.01 -11.37
CA THR A 217 -7.46 -0.80 -11.51
C THR A 217 -7.33 -1.86 -10.41
N ALA A 218 -8.28 -1.90 -9.47
CA ALA A 218 -8.22 -2.69 -8.24
C ALA A 218 -6.96 -2.48 -7.38
N SER A 219 -6.14 -1.46 -7.70
CA SER A 219 -4.88 -1.12 -7.01
C SER A 219 -5.10 -0.15 -5.86
N TRP A 220 -4.25 -0.20 -4.84
CA TRP A 220 -4.26 0.78 -3.75
C TRP A 220 -3.57 2.07 -4.19
N LYS A 221 -4.17 3.21 -3.83
CA LYS A 221 -3.63 4.55 -4.08
C LYS A 221 -3.57 5.33 -2.78
N ILE A 222 -2.56 6.20 -2.67
CA ILE A 222 -2.43 7.11 -1.54
C ILE A 222 -3.38 8.29 -1.75
N LYS A 223 -4.34 8.49 -0.85
CA LYS A 223 -5.35 9.56 -0.89
C LYS A 223 -5.02 10.72 0.05
N ASN A 224 -4.45 10.42 1.20
CA ASN A 224 -4.01 11.42 2.16
C ASN A 224 -2.62 11.05 2.68
N VAL A 225 -1.81 12.08 2.95
CA VAL A 225 -0.54 11.94 3.64
C VAL A 225 -0.46 13.04 4.69
N ASN A 226 -0.20 12.69 5.94
CA ASN A 226 0.22 13.62 6.97
C ASN A 226 1.60 13.19 7.45
N LEU A 227 2.62 13.99 7.16
CA LEU A 227 4.00 13.76 7.58
C LEU A 227 4.37 14.78 8.64
N LYS A 228 4.88 14.30 9.78
CA LYS A 228 5.49 15.11 10.82
C LYS A 228 6.95 14.69 11.01
N ILE A 229 7.85 15.65 11.04
CA ILE A 229 9.28 15.42 11.31
C ILE A 229 9.69 16.21 12.55
N LEU A 230 10.37 15.55 13.49
CA LEU A 230 10.99 16.17 14.66
C LEU A 230 12.50 15.97 14.61
N GLY A 231 13.25 17.05 14.42
CA GLY A 231 14.72 17.02 14.40
C GLY A 231 15.34 16.84 15.78
N GLN A 232 16.57 16.30 15.83
CA GLN A 232 17.32 16.09 17.07
C GLN A 232 17.47 17.33 17.94
N SER A 233 17.66 18.51 17.35
CA SER A 233 17.75 19.76 18.11
C SER A 233 16.47 20.06 18.90
N ALA A 234 15.30 19.72 18.36
CA ALA A 234 14.02 19.84 19.06
C ALA A 234 13.86 18.76 20.14
N LEU A 235 14.34 17.54 19.88
CA LEU A 235 14.31 16.44 20.86
C LEU A 235 15.19 16.72 22.07
N GLY A 236 16.37 17.32 21.87
CA GLY A 236 17.29 17.70 22.95
C GLY A 236 16.72 18.77 23.88
N ALA A 237 15.94 19.73 23.35
CA ALA A 237 15.27 20.76 24.13
C ALA A 237 14.12 20.22 25.01
N LEU A 238 13.61 19.02 24.71
CA LEU A 238 12.56 18.32 25.48
C LEU A 238 13.12 17.44 26.62
N GLY A 239 14.43 17.47 26.88
CA GLY A 239 15.00 17.00 28.15
C GLY A 239 15.41 15.53 28.23
N SER A 240 15.88 14.89 27.14
CA SER A 240 16.47 13.55 27.23
C SER A 240 17.74 13.43 26.40
N ILE A 241 18.86 13.78 27.01
CA ILE A 241 20.21 13.42 26.55
C ILE A 241 20.51 12.04 27.14
N GLU A 242 19.92 11.00 26.56
CA GLU A 242 20.38 9.60 26.59
C GLU A 242 19.33 8.75 25.86
N SER A 243 19.62 8.43 24.60
CA SER A 243 18.74 7.77 23.61
C SER A 243 17.53 8.61 23.16
N ALA A 244 17.49 8.93 21.86
CA ALA A 244 16.27 9.48 21.26
C ALA A 244 15.11 8.51 21.55
N PRO A 245 13.94 8.99 22.02
CA PRO A 245 12.82 8.12 22.36
C PRO A 245 12.45 7.26 21.15
N ARG A 246 12.18 5.97 21.40
CA ARG A 246 11.84 5.01 20.33
C ARG A 246 10.66 5.57 19.52
N PRO A 247 10.78 5.71 18.19
CA PRO A 247 9.69 6.18 17.36
C PRO A 247 8.49 5.25 17.54
N SER A 248 7.37 5.79 18.00
CA SER A 248 6.16 5.03 18.29
C SER A 248 4.92 5.84 17.93
N ILE A 249 3.87 5.13 17.51
CA ILE A 249 2.58 5.75 17.20
C ILE A 249 1.75 5.87 18.46
N GLN A 250 1.49 7.10 18.90
CA GLN A 250 0.72 7.36 20.12
C GLN A 250 -0.79 7.27 19.93
N TYR A 251 -1.28 7.33 18.69
CA TYR A 251 -2.69 7.20 18.35
C TYR A 251 -3.27 5.85 18.79
N LYS A 252 -4.45 5.88 19.39
CA LYS A 252 -5.30 4.70 19.59
C LYS A 252 -5.98 4.35 18.28
N THR A 253 -6.47 3.10 18.15
CA THR A 253 -7.17 2.65 16.95
C THR A 253 -8.36 3.55 16.60
N LYS A 254 -9.17 3.93 17.58
CA LYS A 254 -10.30 4.86 17.38
C LYS A 254 -9.88 6.21 16.81
N ASP A 255 -8.75 6.75 17.26
CA ASP A 255 -8.23 8.01 16.74
C ASP A 255 -7.85 7.88 15.26
N LEU A 256 -7.34 6.71 14.84
CA LEU A 256 -7.01 6.42 13.44
C LEU A 256 -8.25 6.18 12.57
N GLU A 257 -9.29 5.55 13.10
CA GLU A 257 -10.56 5.34 12.40
C GLU A 257 -11.25 6.67 12.05
N GLU A 258 -11.06 7.69 12.90
CA GLU A 258 -11.65 9.02 12.75
C GLU A 258 -10.72 10.04 12.07
N TYR A 259 -9.44 9.69 11.84
CA TYR A 259 -8.39 10.63 11.44
C TYR A 259 -8.68 11.38 10.12
N TYR A 260 -9.32 10.71 9.17
CA TYR A 260 -9.74 11.27 7.87
C TYR A 260 -11.26 11.19 7.66
N SER A 261 -12.02 11.09 8.76
CA SER A 261 -13.48 11.16 8.70
C SER A 261 -14.00 12.59 8.56
#